data_AF-A0A767SN15-F1
#
_entry.id   AF-A0A767SN15-F1
#
_cell.length_a   1.000
_cell.length_b   1.000
_cell.length_c   1.000
_cell.angle_alpha   90.00
_cell.angle_beta   90.00
_cell.angle_gamma   90.00
#
_symmetry.space_group_name_H-M   'P 1'
#
loop_
_entity.id
_entity.type
_entity.pdbx_description
1 polymer ?
#
loop_
_entity_poly.entity_id
_entity_poly.type
_entity_poly.pdbx_seq_one_letter_code
_entity_poly.pdbx_strand_id
1 'polypeptide(L)'
;AEIVNYQINATLYLYPGPESEPIRAAAEAKLKAYISAQHRLGRDIRKSAIYAALHVEGVQRVELAAPVADIVLDNTQASFCTDYSLVIGGSDE
;
A
#
# COMPACT_ATOMS: atom_id res chain seq x y z
N ALA A 1 -7.02 0.27 24.32
CA ALA A 1 -7.18 0.34 22.86
C ALA A 1 -6.65 -0.96 22.29
N GLU A 2 -7.45 -1.63 21.46
CA GLU A 2 -7.02 -2.85 20.79
C GLU A 2 -6.23 -2.48 19.52
N ILE A 3 -5.13 -3.20 19.26
CA ILE A 3 -4.31 -2.98 18.09
C ILE A 3 -4.69 -4.01 17.02
N VAL A 4 -5.15 -3.52 15.88
CA VAL A 4 -5.45 -4.35 14.71
C VAL A 4 -4.22 -4.38 13.80
N ASN A 5 -3.52 -5.50 13.83
CA ASN A 5 -2.34 -5.73 13.01
C ASN A 5 -2.73 -6.04 11.56
N TYR A 6 -1.99 -5.48 10.61
CA TYR A 6 -2.17 -5.78 9.19
C TYR A 6 -0.86 -5.70 8.42
N GLN A 7 -0.88 -6.24 7.21
CA GLN A 7 0.26 -6.23 6.29
C GLN A 7 -0.19 -5.71 4.93
N ILE A 8 0.74 -5.11 4.20
CA ILE A 8 0.51 -4.64 2.83
C ILE A 8 1.43 -5.41 1.89
N ASN A 9 0.84 -6.26 1.04
CA ASN A 9 1.58 -7.00 0.01
C ASN A 9 1.03 -6.58 -1.34
N ALA A 10 1.86 -5.89 -2.12
CA ALA A 10 1.47 -5.44 -3.45
C ALA A 10 2.53 -5.71 -4.51
N THR A 11 2.04 -6.06 -5.70
CA THR A 11 2.82 -6.22 -6.92
C THR A 11 2.51 -5.05 -7.83
N LEU A 12 3.55 -4.32 -8.24
CA LEU A 12 3.44 -3.18 -9.15
C LEU A 12 3.80 -3.65 -10.57
N TYR A 13 2.91 -3.37 -11.51
CA TYR A 13 3.16 -3.52 -12.94
C TYR A 13 3.41 -2.14 -13.52
N LEU A 14 4.54 -1.98 -14.19
CA LEU A 14 5.02 -0.69 -14.66
C LEU A 14 4.81 -0.58 -16.18
N TYR A 15 4.66 0.65 -16.68
CA TYR A 15 4.74 0.87 -18.11
C TYR A 15 6.13 0.47 -18.64
N PRO A 16 6.24 0.06 -19.92
CA PRO A 16 7.51 -0.31 -20.52
C PRO A 16 8.51 0.84 -20.42
N GLY A 17 9.65 0.59 -19.79
CA GLY A 17 10.68 1.59 -19.60
C GLY A 17 11.90 1.04 -18.87
N PRO A 18 13.06 1.71 -18.99
CA PRO A 18 14.31 1.25 -18.39
C PRO A 18 14.39 1.42 -16.87
N GLU A 19 13.48 2.20 -16.26
CA GLU A 19 13.60 2.69 -14.88
C GLU A 19 12.55 2.10 -13.93
N SER A 20 12.75 0.90 -13.42
CA SER A 20 11.80 0.26 -12.47
C SER A 20 12.04 0.62 -11.00
N GLU A 21 13.30 0.68 -10.56
CA GLU A 21 13.67 0.98 -9.19
C GLU A 21 13.24 2.38 -8.69
N PRO A 22 13.42 3.49 -9.43
CA PRO A 22 12.97 4.79 -8.93
C PRO A 22 11.45 4.86 -8.78
N ILE A 23 10.70 4.18 -9.66
CA ILE A 23 9.24 4.09 -9.57
C ILE A 23 8.84 3.30 -8.30
N ARG A 24 9.48 2.15 -8.05
CA ARG A 24 9.27 1.37 -6.83
C ARG A 24 9.57 2.17 -5.57
N ALA A 25 10.70 2.89 -5.54
CA ALA A 25 11.09 3.72 -4.41
C ALA A 25 10.09 4.85 -4.15
N ALA A 26 9.56 5.48 -5.21
CA ALA A 26 8.52 6.51 -5.10
C ALA A 26 7.21 5.94 -4.54
N ALA A 27 6.78 4.77 -5.03
CA ALA A 27 5.60 4.06 -4.52
C ALA A 27 5.78 3.67 -3.04
N GLU A 28 6.96 3.18 -2.66
CA GLU A 28 7.29 2.83 -1.28
C GLU A 28 7.26 4.05 -0.36
N ALA A 29 7.81 5.18 -0.80
CA ALA A 29 7.77 6.42 -0.02
C ALA A 29 6.32 6.90 0.23
N LYS A 30 5.45 6.82 -0.80
CA LYS A 30 4.02 7.14 -0.67
C LYS A 30 3.29 6.17 0.25
N LEU A 31 3.62 4.88 0.18
CA LEU A 31 3.05 3.86 1.07
C LEU A 31 3.43 4.12 2.54
N LYS A 32 4.71 4.39 2.81
CA LYS A 32 5.20 4.74 4.16
C LYS A 32 4.52 5.99 4.72
N ALA A 33 4.32 7.00 3.88
CA ALA A 33 3.60 8.20 4.26
C ALA A 33 2.12 7.89 4.60
N TYR A 34 1.47 7.03 3.81
CA TYR A 34 0.12 6.55 4.10
C TYR A 34 0.06 5.80 5.44
N ILE A 35 0.91 4.80 5.66
CA ILE A 35 0.95 4.01 6.90
C ILE A 35 1.12 4.94 8.11
N SER A 36 2.05 5.89 8.03
CA SER A 36 2.32 6.87 9.09
C SER A 36 1.11 7.79 9.35
N ALA A 37 0.39 8.18 8.30
CA ALA A 37 -0.82 9.00 8.41
C ALA A 37 -2.02 8.24 8.99
N GLN A 38 -2.07 6.91 8.83
CA GLN A 38 -3.14 6.06 9.37
C GLN A 38 -2.88 5.56 10.79
N HIS A 39 -1.70 5.79 11.36
CA HIS A 39 -1.37 5.42 12.74
C HIS A 39 -2.10 6.28 13.82
N ARG A 40 -3.26 6.85 13.50
CA ARG A 40 -4.14 7.60 14.42
C ARG A 40 -5.39 6.78 14.71
N LEU A 41 -5.92 6.91 15.93
CA LEU A 41 -7.13 6.20 16.38
C LEU A 41 -8.32 6.43 15.42
N GLY A 42 -9.09 5.37 15.17
CA GLY A 42 -10.34 5.41 14.40
C GLY A 42 -10.17 5.67 12.90
N ARG A 43 -8.98 5.46 12.32
CA ARG A 43 -8.78 5.54 10.87
C ARG A 43 -8.75 4.16 10.23
N ASP A 44 -9.76 3.91 9.41
CA ASP A 44 -9.85 2.69 8.62
C ASP A 44 -8.66 2.54 7.67
N ILE A 45 -8.24 1.29 7.44
CA ILE A 45 -7.33 0.95 6.35
C ILE A 45 -8.17 0.52 5.16
N ARG A 46 -8.20 1.36 4.12
CA ARG A 46 -9.00 1.14 2.92
C ARG A 46 -8.13 0.69 1.76
N LYS A 47 -8.55 -0.36 1.04
CA LYS A 47 -7.86 -0.84 -0.16
C LYS A 47 -7.72 0.26 -1.20
N SER A 48 -8.78 1.06 -1.39
CA SER A 48 -8.76 2.19 -2.33
C SER A 48 -7.67 3.21 -2.03
N ALA A 49 -7.42 3.51 -0.75
CA ALA A 49 -6.37 4.43 -0.34
C ALA A 49 -4.97 3.83 -0.53
N ILE A 50 -4.81 2.52 -0.31
CA ILE A 50 -3.56 1.81 -0.62
C ILE A 50 -3.30 1.83 -2.13
N TYR A 51 -4.30 1.50 -2.96
CA TYR A 51 -4.19 1.58 -4.41
C TYR A 51 -3.80 2.99 -4.87
N ALA A 52 -4.44 4.02 -4.33
CA ALA A 52 -4.12 5.41 -4.66
C ALA A 52 -2.69 5.80 -4.26
N ALA A 53 -2.19 5.30 -3.12
CA ALA A 53 -0.81 5.56 -2.70
C ALA A 53 0.22 4.87 -3.60
N LEU A 54 -0.12 3.68 -4.12
CA LEU A 54 0.77 2.86 -4.96
C LEU A 54 0.70 3.22 -6.46
N HIS A 55 -0.39 3.85 -6.92
CA HIS A 55 -0.52 4.38 -8.29
C HIS A 55 0.27 5.69 -8.45
N VAL A 56 1.60 5.59 -8.45
CA VAL A 56 2.51 6.68 -8.80
C VAL A 56 2.74 6.74 -10.31
N GLU A 57 3.41 7.81 -10.77
CA GLU A 57 3.82 7.92 -12.17
C GLU A 57 4.64 6.71 -12.61
N GLY A 58 4.30 6.15 -13.77
CA GLY A 58 4.94 4.95 -14.32
C GLY A 58 4.33 3.62 -13.87
N VAL A 59 3.42 3.61 -12.87
CA VAL A 59 2.65 2.40 -12.50
C VAL A 59 1.41 2.29 -13.38
N GLN A 60 1.27 1.15 -14.05
CA GLN A 60 0.12 0.81 -14.90
C GLN A 60 -0.98 0.11 -14.10
N ARG A 61 -0.59 -0.89 -13.31
CA ARG A 61 -1.51 -1.71 -12.51
C ARG A 61 -0.87 -2.05 -11.16
N VAL A 62 -1.71 -2.11 -10.14
CA VAL A 62 -1.33 -2.62 -8.82
C VAL A 62 -2.19 -3.83 -8.50
N GLU A 63 -1.54 -4.94 -8.14
CA GLU A 63 -2.21 -6.09 -7.54
C GLU A 63 -1.96 -6.08 -6.04
N LEU A 64 -3.03 -6.09 -5.25
CA LEU A 64 -2.96 -6.03 -3.79
C LEU A 64 -3.37 -7.39 -3.23
N ALA A 65 -2.38 -8.18 -2.81
CA ALA A 65 -2.59 -9.49 -2.19
C ALA A 65 -3.01 -9.36 -0.71
N ALA A 66 -2.50 -8.34 -0.02
CA ALA A 66 -2.90 -8.01 1.34
C ALA A 66 -2.94 -6.48 1.54
N PRO A 67 -3.94 -5.94 2.26
CA PRO A 67 -5.07 -6.63 2.87
C PRO A 67 -6.13 -7.06 1.83
N VAL A 68 -6.75 -8.23 2.03
CA VAL A 68 -7.76 -8.79 1.10
C VAL A 68 -9.08 -8.02 1.11
N ALA A 69 -9.39 -7.37 2.23
CA ALA A 69 -10.58 -6.55 2.46
C ALA A 69 -10.19 -5.24 3.18
N ASP A 70 -11.11 -4.27 3.18
CA ASP A 70 -10.97 -3.08 4.03
C ASP A 70 -10.94 -3.48 5.50
N ILE A 71 -10.10 -2.82 6.29
CA ILE A 71 -10.02 -2.99 7.74
C ILE A 71 -10.68 -1.77 8.36
N VAL A 72 -11.93 -1.95 8.80
CA VAL A 72 -12.71 -0.91 9.48
C VAL A 72 -12.45 -1.00 10.97
N LEU A 73 -12.06 0.12 11.57
CA LEU A 73 -11.75 0.20 13.00
C LEU A 73 -12.86 0.96 13.73
N ASP A 74 -13.15 0.54 14.96
CA ASP A 74 -13.96 1.36 15.86
C ASP A 74 -13.12 2.43 16.59
N ASN A 75 -13.80 3.29 17.36
CA ASN A 75 -13.16 4.40 18.10
C ASN A 75 -12.20 3.94 19.22
N THR A 76 -12.18 2.65 19.55
CA THR A 76 -11.32 2.03 20.58
C THR A 76 -10.14 1.26 19.97
N GLN A 77 -10.12 1.12 18.64
CA GLN A 77 -9.13 0.38 17.88
C GLN A 77 -8.13 1.31 17.15
N ALA A 78 -6.91 0.82 17.00
CA ALA A 78 -5.87 1.44 16.20
C ALA A 78 -5.24 0.42 15.25
N SER A 79 -4.98 0.81 13.99
CA SER A 79 -4.27 -0.04 13.04
C SER A 79 -2.76 0.02 13.24
N PHE A 80 -2.09 -1.11 13.12
CA PHE A 80 -0.64 -1.20 13.09
C PHE A 80 -0.17 -2.03 11.90
N CYS A 81 0.62 -1.42 11.02
CA CYS A 81 1.22 -2.13 9.89
C CYS A 81 2.44 -2.91 10.39
N THR A 82 2.35 -4.23 10.43
CA THR A 82 3.45 -5.08 10.94
C THR A 82 4.53 -5.29 9.89
N ASP A 83 4.16 -5.33 8.61
CA ASP A 83 5.08 -5.52 7.49
C ASP A 83 4.49 -4.96 6.20
N TYR A 84 5.35 -4.62 5.24
CA TYR A 84 4.94 -4.30 3.88
C TYR A 84 5.93 -4.87 2.86
N SER A 85 5.41 -5.39 1.76
CA SER A 85 6.18 -5.92 0.65
C SER A 85 5.72 -5.32 -0.68
N LEU A 86 6.68 -4.76 -1.42
CA LEU A 86 6.48 -4.16 -2.73
C LEU A 86 7.43 -4.81 -3.74
N VAL A 87 6.85 -5.53 -4.68
CA VAL A 87 7.57 -6.25 -5.74
C VAL A 87 7.17 -5.71 -7.12
N ILE A 88 8.10 -5.71 -8.06
CA ILE A 88 7.81 -5.39 -9.46
C ILE A 88 7.42 -6.69 -10.17
N GLY A 89 6.18 -6.76 -10.65
CA GLY A 89 5.64 -7.93 -11.37
C GLY A 89 6.07 -8.02 -12.83
N GLY A 90 6.70 -6.96 -13.35
CA GLY A 90 7.09 -6.80 -14.74
C GLY A 90 6.33 -5.66 -15.41
N SER A 91 6.45 -5.60 -16.74
CA SER A 91 5.67 -4.73 -17.62
C SER A 91 4.72 -5.60 -18.44
N ASP A 92 3.42 -5.29 -18.40
CA ASP A 92 2.40 -5.95 -19.23
C ASP A 92 2.58 -5.38 -20.64
N GLU A 93 3.17 -6.19 -21.55
CA GLU A 93 3.35 -5.86 -22.96
C GLU A 93 2.04 -6.07 -23.75
#